data_AF-A0A6J0C7V1-F1
#
_entry.id   AF-A0A6J0C7V1-F1
#
_cell.length_a   1.000
_cell.length_b   1.000
_cell.length_c   1.000
_cell.angle_alpha   90.00
_cell.angle_beta   90.00
_cell.angle_gamma   90.00
#
_symmetry.space_group_name_H-M   'P 1'
#
loop_
_entity.id
_entity.type
_entity.pdbx_description
1 polymer ?
#
loop_
_entity_poly.entity_id
_entity_poly.type
_entity_poly.pdbx_seq_one_letter_code
_entity_poly.pdbx_strand_id
1 'polypeptide(L)'
;MALSATKAILRHGKTALFVCDMQVKFAKAIFEFDKIVANSAKLVNGMRLLDVPIIVTEQNPKALGNTVSELDITGAKGPFAKTKFSMYTEEVRKELSTLCSGGPPESVVLIGIEAHVCVEQTALDLTANGFQVHAVADCCSSRTQEDRLLAIERMRQVGCQIATSESVLFKLLGDSKHEKFKELQRLVKEPSVYTGLVPSAKI
;
A
#
# COMPACT_ATOMS: atom_id res chain seq x y z
N MET A 1 10.82 -21.30 -7.23
CA MET A 1 10.28 -21.71 -5.91
C MET A 1 8.79 -21.43 -5.92
N ALA A 2 7.95 -22.38 -5.52
CA ALA A 2 6.52 -22.12 -5.36
C ALA A 2 6.32 -21.03 -4.29
N LEU A 3 5.47 -20.02 -4.55
CA LEU A 3 5.05 -19.10 -3.50
C LEU A 3 4.40 -19.94 -2.40
N SER A 4 4.95 -19.90 -1.18
CA SER A 4 4.29 -20.51 -0.03
C SER A 4 2.93 -19.83 0.17
N ALA A 5 1.85 -20.62 0.23
CA ALA A 5 0.50 -20.12 0.46
C ALA A 5 0.39 -19.23 1.72
N THR A 6 1.29 -19.43 2.68
CA THR A 6 1.40 -18.57 3.87
C THR A 6 1.67 -17.11 3.54
N LYS A 7 2.44 -16.81 2.48
CA LYS A 7 2.74 -15.43 2.06
C LYS A 7 1.53 -14.68 1.49
N ALA A 8 0.40 -15.37 1.26
CA ALA A 8 -0.81 -14.77 0.70
C ALA A 8 -1.87 -14.42 1.76
N ILE A 9 -1.64 -14.78 3.03
CA ILE A 9 -2.57 -14.61 4.14
C ILE A 9 -2.32 -13.28 4.83
N LEU A 10 -3.36 -12.46 4.96
CA LEU A 10 -3.35 -11.29 5.82
C LEU A 10 -4.06 -11.62 7.13
N ARG A 11 -3.43 -11.29 8.27
CA ARG A 11 -3.94 -11.56 9.61
C ARG A 11 -4.21 -10.27 10.35
N HIS A 12 -5.38 -10.19 10.98
CA HIS A 12 -5.71 -9.10 11.88
C HIS A 12 -4.71 -9.02 13.04
N GLY A 13 -4.33 -7.82 13.47
CA GLY A 13 -3.33 -7.59 14.51
C GLY A 13 -1.89 -8.00 14.15
N LYS A 14 -1.63 -8.46 12.91
CA LYS A 14 -0.29 -8.83 12.38
C LYS A 14 0.00 -8.20 11.02
N THR A 15 -0.84 -7.27 10.59
CA THR A 15 -0.73 -6.58 9.30
C THR A 15 -0.59 -5.08 9.55
N ALA A 16 0.23 -4.40 8.76
CA ALA A 16 0.30 -2.95 8.72
C ALA A 16 0.15 -2.43 7.28
N LEU A 17 -0.43 -1.24 7.12
CA LEU A 17 -0.47 -0.52 5.84
C LEU A 17 0.69 0.48 5.77
N PHE A 18 1.40 0.49 4.65
CA PHE A 18 2.43 1.47 4.31
C PHE A 18 1.94 2.34 3.15
N VAL A 19 1.87 3.66 3.38
CA VAL A 19 1.52 4.67 2.38
C VAL A 19 2.80 5.40 1.95
N CYS A 20 3.29 5.05 0.76
CA CYS A 20 4.56 5.54 0.23
C CYS A 20 4.37 6.83 -0.57
N ASP A 21 4.77 7.96 0.00
CA ASP A 21 5.08 9.21 -0.70
C ASP A 21 3.96 9.75 -1.61
N MET A 22 2.69 9.58 -1.21
CA MET A 22 1.51 10.03 -1.95
C MET A 22 1.32 11.56 -1.86
N GLN A 23 2.26 12.32 -2.42
CA GLN A 23 2.40 13.76 -2.21
C GLN A 23 1.84 14.61 -3.35
N VAL A 24 1.37 15.81 -3.00
CA VAL A 24 0.65 16.72 -3.91
C VAL A 24 1.42 17.14 -5.17
N LYS A 25 2.76 17.25 -5.13
CA LYS A 25 3.53 17.67 -6.32
C LYS A 25 3.66 16.59 -7.38
N PHE A 26 3.35 15.33 -7.05
CA PHE A 26 3.35 14.24 -8.03
C PHE A 26 2.08 14.19 -8.89
N ALA A 27 1.04 14.95 -8.55
CA ALA A 27 -0.27 14.85 -9.16
C ALA A 27 -0.29 14.99 -10.70
N LYS A 28 0.64 15.77 -11.26
CA LYS A 28 0.76 15.98 -12.71
C LYS A 28 1.75 15.04 -13.41
N ALA A 29 2.61 14.38 -12.64
CA ALA A 29 3.71 13.59 -13.17
C ALA A 29 3.39 12.09 -13.21
N ILE A 30 2.52 11.62 -12.32
CA ILE A 30 2.17 10.20 -12.18
C ILE A 30 1.00 9.83 -13.07
N PHE A 31 1.12 8.71 -13.76
CA PHE A 31 0.06 8.15 -14.59
C PHE A 31 -1.16 7.81 -13.73
N GLU A 32 -2.31 8.38 -14.08
CA GLU A 32 -3.61 8.15 -13.43
C GLU A 32 -3.61 8.43 -11.92
N PHE A 33 -2.85 9.45 -11.48
CA PHE A 33 -2.65 9.76 -10.07
C PHE A 33 -3.95 9.92 -9.27
N ASP A 34 -4.93 10.65 -9.82
CA ASP A 34 -6.24 10.84 -9.22
C ASP A 34 -6.97 9.51 -8.97
N LYS A 35 -6.92 8.58 -9.93
CA LYS A 35 -7.51 7.24 -9.79
C LYS A 35 -6.76 6.40 -8.76
N ILE A 36 -5.44 6.52 -8.71
CA ILE A 36 -4.59 5.86 -7.71
C ILE A 36 -4.91 6.39 -6.31
N VAL A 37 -5.07 7.70 -6.15
CA VAL A 37 -5.51 8.33 -4.90
C VAL A 37 -6.90 7.84 -4.50
N ALA A 38 -7.85 7.77 -5.43
CA ALA A 38 -9.21 7.29 -5.14
C ALA A 38 -9.23 5.84 -4.62
N ASN A 39 -8.50 4.93 -5.27
CA ASN A 39 -8.37 3.54 -4.82
C ASN A 39 -7.60 3.45 -3.49
N SER A 40 -6.56 4.25 -3.32
CA SER A 40 -5.78 4.33 -2.08
C SER A 40 -6.62 4.85 -0.92
N ALA A 41 -7.46 5.86 -1.12
CA ALA A 41 -8.36 6.40 -0.10
C ALA A 41 -9.36 5.34 0.36
N LYS A 42 -9.94 4.58 -0.58
CA LYS A 42 -10.81 3.43 -0.27
C LYS A 42 -10.09 2.42 0.62
N LEU A 43 -8.86 2.04 0.27
CA LEU A 43 -8.06 1.11 1.05
C LEU A 43 -7.71 1.66 2.43
N VAL A 44 -7.24 2.91 2.53
CA VAL A 44 -6.88 3.58 3.80
C VAL A 44 -8.10 3.61 4.73
N ASN A 45 -9.27 4.00 4.24
CA ASN A 45 -10.50 4.02 5.02
C ASN A 45 -10.91 2.63 5.49
N GLY A 46 -10.79 1.61 4.64
CA GLY A 46 -11.08 0.23 5.02
C GLY A 46 -10.08 -0.34 6.04
N MET A 47 -8.79 0.00 5.91
CA MET A 47 -7.76 -0.39 6.90
C MET A 47 -8.03 0.24 8.26
N ARG A 48 -8.43 1.51 8.30
CA ARG A 48 -8.83 2.18 9.54
C ARG A 48 -10.07 1.58 10.17
N LEU A 49 -11.08 1.28 9.37
CA LEU A 49 -12.30 0.61 9.83
C LEU A 49 -12.00 -0.75 10.49
N LEU A 50 -10.94 -1.41 10.03
CA LEU A 50 -10.44 -2.68 10.55
C LEU A 50 -9.31 -2.50 11.57
N ASP A 51 -9.10 -1.30 12.12
CA ASP A 51 -8.07 -0.99 13.11
C ASP A 51 -6.65 -1.46 12.72
N VAL A 52 -6.35 -1.50 11.42
CA VAL A 52 -5.03 -1.85 10.89
C VAL A 52 -4.11 -0.63 11.02
N PRO A 53 -2.94 -0.76 11.68
CA PRO A 53 -2.02 0.35 11.84
C PRO A 53 -1.44 0.81 10.50
N ILE A 54 -1.27 2.13 10.36
CA ILE A 54 -0.81 2.79 9.13
C ILE A 54 0.49 3.53 9.39
N ILE A 55 1.49 3.34 8.52
CA ILE A 55 2.71 4.15 8.44
C ILE A 55 2.68 4.97 7.14
N VAL A 56 3.03 6.25 7.24
CA VAL A 56 3.09 7.17 6.11
C VAL A 56 4.49 7.75 6.00
N THR A 57 5.03 7.86 4.79
CA THR A 57 6.27 8.60 4.52
C THR A 57 6.06 9.70 3.50
N GLU A 58 6.94 10.69 3.53
CA GLU A 58 7.03 11.75 2.52
C GLU A 58 8.47 11.89 2.05
N GLN A 59 8.69 11.79 0.74
CA GLN A 59 9.97 12.04 0.12
C GLN A 59 10.18 13.55 0.01
N ASN A 60 11.23 14.09 0.63
CA ASN A 60 11.61 15.51 0.57
C ASN A 60 10.40 16.49 0.55
N PRO A 61 9.56 16.52 1.60
CA PRO A 61 8.27 17.25 1.57
C PRO A 61 8.42 18.75 1.34
N LYS A 62 9.57 19.34 1.66
CA LYS A 62 9.88 20.75 1.32
C LYS A 62 9.82 21.00 -0.19
N ALA A 63 10.24 20.04 -1.00
CA ALA A 63 10.24 20.13 -2.46
C ALA A 63 8.99 19.53 -3.10
N LEU A 64 8.49 18.41 -2.55
CA LEU A 64 7.43 17.60 -3.14
C LEU A 64 6.04 17.81 -2.50
N GLY A 65 5.97 18.68 -1.49
CA GLY A 65 4.75 18.96 -0.74
C GLY A 65 4.39 17.81 0.21
N ASN A 66 3.25 17.96 0.87
CA ASN A 66 2.74 16.98 1.82
C ASN A 66 1.92 15.89 1.10
N THR A 67 1.57 14.85 1.85
CA THR A 67 0.61 13.81 1.47
C THR A 67 -0.72 14.46 1.04
N VAL A 68 -1.36 13.91 0.01
CA VAL A 68 -2.64 14.40 -0.50
C VAL A 68 -3.74 14.30 0.59
N SER A 69 -4.60 15.32 0.66
CA SER A 69 -5.65 15.44 1.67
C SER A 69 -6.75 14.39 1.57
N GLU A 70 -6.86 13.74 0.41
CA GLU A 70 -7.83 12.71 0.08
C GLU A 70 -7.53 11.38 0.82
N LEU A 71 -6.29 11.21 1.30
CA LEU A 71 -5.94 10.11 2.18
C LEU A 71 -6.11 10.57 3.63
N ASP A 72 -7.14 10.05 4.30
CA ASP A 72 -7.34 10.33 5.73
C ASP A 72 -6.32 9.54 6.57
N ILE A 73 -5.19 10.19 6.83
CA ILE A 73 -4.06 9.65 7.62
C ILE A 73 -4.22 9.90 9.14
N THR A 74 -5.41 10.30 9.62
CA THR A 74 -5.66 10.47 11.05
C THR A 74 -5.37 9.18 11.81
N GLY A 75 -4.54 9.27 12.86
CA GLY A 75 -4.11 8.11 13.66
C GLY A 75 -2.97 7.28 13.06
N ALA A 76 -2.51 7.61 11.85
CA ALA A 76 -1.31 6.99 11.29
C ALA A 76 -0.03 7.41 12.04
N LYS A 77 1.00 6.58 11.93
CA LYS A 77 2.37 6.92 12.32
C LYS A 77 3.04 7.68 11.18
N GLY A 78 3.60 8.85 11.49
CA GLY A 78 4.14 9.77 10.51
C GLY A 78 3.14 10.89 10.15
N PRO A 79 3.34 11.58 9.00
CA PRO A 79 4.29 11.27 7.95
C PRO A 79 5.76 11.38 8.38
N PHE A 80 6.58 10.39 8.04
CA PHE A 80 8.03 10.45 8.23
C PHE A 80 8.69 11.06 6.99
N ALA A 81 9.27 12.25 7.16
CA ALA A 81 10.05 12.88 6.09
C ALA A 81 11.35 12.10 5.84
N LYS A 82 11.64 11.79 4.58
CA LYS A 82 12.85 11.05 4.20
C LYS A 82 13.47 11.56 2.91
N THR A 83 14.76 11.25 2.74
CA THR A 83 15.48 11.39 1.47
C THR A 83 15.85 10.04 0.87
N LYS A 84 15.94 8.98 1.68
CA LYS A 84 16.07 7.59 1.22
C LYS A 84 14.80 7.20 0.45
N PHE A 85 14.96 6.52 -0.69
CA PHE A 85 13.82 6.10 -1.49
C PHE A 85 12.96 5.06 -0.76
N SER A 86 13.57 4.00 -0.22
CA SER A 86 12.87 3.03 0.62
C SER A 86 12.29 3.67 1.89
N MET A 87 11.05 3.33 2.23
CA MET A 87 10.40 3.67 3.51
C MET A 87 11.07 2.99 4.71
N TYR A 88 11.90 1.96 4.51
CA TYR A 88 12.58 1.23 5.58
C TYR A 88 13.78 2.03 6.13
N THR A 89 13.49 3.19 6.71
CA THR A 89 14.43 4.07 7.42
C THR A 89 14.53 3.66 8.89
N GLU A 90 15.43 4.28 9.64
CA GLU A 90 15.61 3.97 11.06
C GLU A 90 14.37 4.29 11.89
N GLU A 91 13.71 5.43 11.63
CA GLU A 91 12.49 5.87 12.29
C GLU A 91 11.33 4.91 12.02
N VAL A 92 11.14 4.53 10.75
CA VAL A 92 10.08 3.60 10.36
C VAL A 92 10.33 2.21 10.98
N ARG A 93 11.58 1.74 11.03
CA ARG A 93 11.94 0.47 11.70
C ARG A 93 11.63 0.51 13.19
N LYS A 94 11.87 1.65 13.86
CA LYS A 94 11.59 1.82 15.28
C LYS A 94 10.08 1.68 15.54
N GLU A 95 9.25 2.35 14.75
CA GLU A 95 7.80 2.19 14.85
C GLU A 95 7.35 0.77 14.52
N LEU A 96 7.87 0.18 13.43
CA LEU A 96 7.56 -1.19 13.01
C LEU A 96 7.75 -2.19 14.15
N SER A 97 8.81 -2.07 14.95
CA SER A 97 9.14 -3.06 15.99
C SER A 97 8.04 -3.27 17.05
N THR A 98 7.10 -2.34 17.18
CA THR A 98 6.02 -2.38 18.19
C THR A 98 4.61 -2.20 17.62
N LEU A 99 4.49 -2.07 16.30
CA LEU A 99 3.31 -1.57 15.61
C LEU A 99 2.06 -2.47 15.78
N CYS A 100 2.27 -3.77 15.93
CA CYS A 100 1.23 -4.80 15.97
C CYS A 100 1.23 -5.48 17.35
N SER A 101 0.39 -4.99 18.27
CA SER A 101 0.27 -5.52 19.65
C SER A 101 1.61 -5.62 20.39
N GLY A 102 2.48 -4.63 20.21
CA GLY A 102 3.80 -4.58 20.86
C GLY A 102 4.90 -5.37 20.14
N GLY A 103 4.63 -5.90 18.94
CA GLY A 103 5.63 -6.54 18.08
C GLY A 103 5.57 -6.07 16.62
N PRO A 104 6.49 -6.55 15.77
CA PRO A 104 6.46 -6.25 14.34
C PRO A 104 5.28 -6.91 13.63
N PRO A 105 4.74 -6.29 12.55
CA PRO A 105 3.81 -6.96 11.69
C PRO A 105 4.49 -8.17 11.01
N GLU A 106 3.70 -9.19 10.71
CA GLU A 106 4.14 -10.28 9.82
C GLU A 106 4.00 -9.85 8.35
N SER A 107 2.94 -9.09 8.05
CA SER A 107 2.59 -8.64 6.70
C SER A 107 2.54 -7.13 6.58
N VAL A 108 3.07 -6.62 5.47
CA VAL A 108 2.98 -5.22 5.09
C VAL A 108 2.18 -5.11 3.79
N VAL A 109 1.06 -4.39 3.84
CA VAL A 109 0.34 -3.94 2.65
C VAL A 109 0.99 -2.64 2.20
N LEU A 110 1.47 -2.60 0.97
CA LEU A 110 2.27 -1.49 0.45
C LEU A 110 1.54 -0.82 -0.72
N ILE A 111 1.31 0.48 -0.58
CA ILE A 111 0.72 1.35 -1.61
C ILE A 111 1.58 2.58 -1.84
N GLY A 112 1.38 3.27 -2.96
CA GLY A 112 1.91 4.60 -3.18
C GLY A 112 2.76 4.74 -4.45
N ILE A 113 3.69 5.69 -4.42
CA ILE A 113 4.48 6.09 -5.59
C ILE A 113 5.95 6.36 -5.21
N GLU A 114 6.89 6.34 -6.14
CA GLU A 114 6.77 5.75 -7.48
C GLU A 114 6.96 4.24 -7.42
N ALA A 115 6.18 3.49 -8.20
CA ALA A 115 6.15 2.03 -8.17
C ALA A 115 7.54 1.42 -8.37
N HIS A 116 8.34 1.99 -9.28
CA HIS A 116 9.67 1.54 -9.66
C HIS A 116 10.82 2.13 -8.83
N VAL A 117 10.53 3.00 -7.87
CA VAL A 117 11.56 3.67 -7.04
C VAL A 117 11.28 3.40 -5.57
N CYS A 118 10.48 4.25 -4.92
CA CYS A 118 10.27 4.17 -3.48
C CYS A 118 9.49 2.92 -3.09
N VAL A 119 8.45 2.55 -3.85
CA VAL A 119 7.64 1.35 -3.58
C VAL A 119 8.47 0.09 -3.78
N GLU A 120 9.13 -0.07 -4.93
CA GLU A 120 9.96 -1.25 -5.21
C GLU A 120 11.11 -1.40 -4.21
N GLN A 121 11.87 -0.33 -3.92
CA GLN A 121 12.96 -0.41 -2.94
C GLN A 121 12.46 -0.71 -1.53
N THR A 122 11.27 -0.20 -1.16
CA THR A 122 10.62 -0.56 0.10
C THR A 122 10.24 -2.03 0.14
N ALA A 123 9.66 -2.56 -0.94
CA ALA A 123 9.29 -3.96 -1.06
C ALA A 123 10.51 -4.89 -0.96
N LEU A 124 11.62 -4.51 -1.59
CA LEU A 124 12.91 -5.22 -1.50
C LEU A 124 13.43 -5.25 -0.06
N ASP A 125 13.56 -4.08 0.58
CA ASP A 125 14.06 -3.99 1.96
C ASP A 125 13.18 -4.79 2.93
N LEU A 126 11.85 -4.66 2.86
CA LEU A 126 10.92 -5.40 3.70
C LEU A 126 11.03 -6.93 3.48
N THR A 127 11.06 -7.37 2.22
CA THR A 127 11.16 -8.79 1.90
C THR A 127 12.50 -9.37 2.37
N ALA A 128 13.60 -8.64 2.18
CA ALA A 128 14.94 -9.05 2.65
C ALA A 128 15.00 -9.16 4.19
N ASN A 129 14.16 -8.42 4.91
CA ASN A 129 14.05 -8.46 6.37
C ASN A 129 12.92 -9.37 6.87
N GLY A 130 12.40 -10.27 6.02
CA GLY A 130 11.49 -11.36 6.42
C GLY A 130 10.01 -10.98 6.49
N PHE A 131 9.62 -9.76 6.11
CA PHE A 131 8.21 -9.36 6.05
C PHE A 131 7.51 -9.95 4.83
N GLN A 132 6.22 -10.25 4.95
CA GLN A 132 5.38 -10.64 3.82
C GLN A 132 4.80 -9.38 3.17
N VAL A 133 5.23 -9.05 1.96
CA VAL A 133 4.81 -7.82 1.29
C VAL A 133 3.66 -8.08 0.33
N HIS A 134 2.60 -7.30 0.48
CA HIS A 134 1.44 -7.24 -0.42
C HIS A 134 1.44 -5.90 -1.14
N ALA A 135 2.01 -5.86 -2.35
CA ALA A 135 2.01 -4.66 -3.20
C ALA A 135 0.66 -4.52 -3.89
N VAL A 136 -0.05 -3.42 -3.64
CA VAL A 136 -1.43 -3.22 -4.12
C VAL A 136 -1.40 -2.49 -5.46
N ALA A 137 -1.49 -3.23 -6.56
CA ALA A 137 -1.20 -2.72 -7.89
C ALA A 137 -2.12 -1.58 -8.35
N ASP A 138 -3.40 -1.60 -7.96
CA ASP A 138 -4.38 -0.56 -8.27
C ASP A 138 -4.27 0.68 -7.36
N CYS A 139 -3.34 0.65 -6.40
CA CYS A 139 -2.93 1.76 -5.53
C CYS A 139 -1.45 2.13 -5.68
N CYS A 140 -0.77 1.61 -6.71
CA CYS A 140 0.63 1.93 -7.01
C CYS A 140 0.78 2.42 -8.44
N SER A 141 1.57 3.47 -8.67
CA SER A 141 1.83 3.98 -10.03
C SER A 141 3.21 4.61 -10.20
N SER A 142 3.58 4.88 -11.44
CA SER A 142 4.81 5.56 -11.85
C SER A 142 4.47 6.65 -12.86
N ARG A 143 5.47 7.38 -13.32
CA ARG A 143 5.30 8.37 -14.39
C ARG A 143 4.91 7.75 -15.73
N THR A 144 5.42 6.55 -16.01
CA THR A 144 5.09 5.77 -17.20
C THR A 144 4.42 4.45 -16.82
N GLN A 145 3.64 3.89 -17.74
CA GLN A 145 3.01 2.60 -17.52
C GLN A 145 4.04 1.47 -17.60
N GLU A 146 5.07 1.62 -18.42
CA GLU A 146 6.21 0.70 -18.56
C GLU A 146 6.95 0.55 -17.23
N ASP A 147 7.35 1.66 -16.60
CA ASP A 147 8.04 1.64 -15.31
C ASP A 147 7.17 0.97 -14.25
N ARG A 148 5.88 1.32 -14.22
CA ARG A 148 4.91 0.76 -13.28
C ARG A 148 4.77 -0.75 -13.43
N LEU A 149 4.49 -1.23 -14.64
CA LEU A 149 4.21 -2.66 -14.87
C LEU A 149 5.47 -3.52 -14.68
N LEU A 150 6.62 -3.04 -15.11
CA LEU A 150 7.89 -3.74 -14.90
C LEU A 150 8.28 -3.80 -13.42
N ALA A 151 8.02 -2.73 -12.64
CA ALA A 151 8.23 -2.76 -11.19
C ALA A 151 7.31 -3.76 -10.48
N ILE A 152 6.04 -3.83 -10.86
CA ILE A 152 5.09 -4.82 -10.33
C ILE A 152 5.56 -6.24 -10.64
N GLU A 153 6.08 -6.49 -11.84
CA GLU A 153 6.66 -7.78 -12.22
C GLU A 153 7.91 -8.12 -11.38
N ARG A 154 8.83 -7.17 -11.19
CA ARG A 154 10.01 -7.39 -10.34
C ARG A 154 9.63 -7.65 -8.87
N MET A 155 8.68 -6.89 -8.32
CA MET A 155 8.14 -7.14 -6.97
C MET A 155 7.57 -8.55 -6.83
N ARG A 156 6.85 -9.05 -7.86
CA ARG A 156 6.36 -10.44 -7.91
C ARG A 156 7.52 -11.44 -7.88
N GLN A 157 8.56 -11.21 -8.67
CA GLN A 157 9.73 -12.10 -8.79
C GLN A 157 10.53 -12.23 -7.49
N VAL A 158 10.60 -11.16 -6.69
CA VAL A 158 11.25 -11.20 -5.36
C VAL A 158 10.34 -11.76 -4.27
N GLY A 159 9.11 -12.17 -4.61
CA GLY A 159 8.21 -12.89 -3.71
C GLY A 159 7.16 -12.03 -3.00
N CYS A 160 6.92 -10.80 -3.46
CA CYS A 160 5.77 -10.02 -3.03
C CYS A 160 4.48 -10.60 -3.61
N GLN A 161 3.39 -10.53 -2.86
CA GLN A 161 2.05 -10.73 -3.39
C GLN A 161 1.60 -9.48 -4.13
N ILE A 162 1.20 -9.63 -5.39
CA ILE A 162 0.54 -8.55 -6.12
C ILE A 162 -0.96 -8.66 -5.87
N ALA A 163 -1.54 -7.64 -5.23
CA ALA A 163 -2.93 -7.62 -4.81
C ALA A 163 -3.68 -6.42 -5.43
N THR A 164 -5.00 -6.39 -5.21
CA THR A 164 -5.84 -5.21 -5.42
C THR A 164 -6.44 -4.71 -4.10
N SER A 165 -6.82 -3.44 -4.06
CA SER A 165 -7.44 -2.79 -2.90
C SER A 165 -8.58 -3.62 -2.29
N GLU A 166 -9.57 -4.02 -3.09
CA GLU A 166 -10.69 -4.83 -2.64
C GLU A 166 -10.26 -6.22 -2.17
N SER A 167 -9.30 -6.86 -2.85
CA SER A 167 -8.81 -8.18 -2.46
C SER A 167 -8.15 -8.15 -1.08
N VAL A 168 -7.44 -7.06 -0.74
CA VAL A 168 -6.80 -6.88 0.57
C VAL A 168 -7.85 -6.72 1.66
N LEU A 169 -8.85 -5.87 1.43
CA LEU A 169 -9.92 -5.61 2.38
C LEU A 169 -10.71 -6.89 2.72
N PHE A 170 -11.11 -7.67 1.72
CA PHE A 170 -11.84 -8.91 1.95
C PHE A 170 -10.96 -10.03 2.54
N LYS A 171 -9.66 -10.08 2.22
CA LYS A 171 -8.71 -11.01 2.87
C LYS A 171 -8.60 -10.76 4.37
N LEU A 172 -8.51 -9.48 4.77
CA LEU A 172 -8.43 -9.11 6.18
C LEU A 172 -9.75 -9.36 6.91
N LEU A 173 -10.88 -9.13 6.25
CA LEU A 173 -12.20 -9.35 6.84
C LEU A 173 -12.51 -10.83 7.05
N GLY A 174 -12.13 -11.69 6.09
CA GLY A 174 -12.21 -13.15 6.17
C GLY A 174 -13.62 -13.76 6.07
N ASP A 175 -14.64 -13.14 6.66
CA ASP A 175 -16.02 -13.65 6.68
C ASP A 175 -17.05 -12.51 6.55
N SER A 176 -18.11 -12.75 5.77
CA SER A 176 -19.30 -11.90 5.68
C SER A 176 -20.06 -11.70 7.00
N LYS A 177 -19.84 -12.57 7.99
CA LYS A 177 -20.39 -12.46 9.34
C LYS A 177 -19.60 -11.53 10.26
N HIS A 178 -18.45 -11.02 9.81
CA HIS A 178 -17.64 -10.07 10.59
C HIS A 178 -18.45 -8.81 10.91
N GLU A 179 -18.32 -8.28 12.13
CA GLU A 179 -19.12 -7.13 12.60
C GLU A 179 -18.99 -5.89 11.69
N LYS A 180 -17.78 -5.65 11.16
CA LYS A 180 -17.47 -4.57 10.21
C LYS A 180 -17.87 -4.83 8.76
N PHE A 181 -18.42 -6.00 8.40
CA PHE A 181 -18.71 -6.36 7.00
C PHE A 181 -19.61 -5.34 6.32
N LYS A 182 -20.71 -4.92 6.94
CA LYS A 182 -21.65 -3.97 6.34
C LYS A 182 -21.04 -2.60 6.11
N GLU A 183 -20.16 -2.15 7.01
CA GLU A 183 -19.45 -0.88 6.89
C GLU A 183 -18.42 -0.95 5.76
N LEU A 184 -17.64 -2.04 5.71
CA LEU A 184 -16.64 -2.27 4.66
C LEU A 184 -17.30 -2.44 3.28
N GLN A 185 -18.42 -3.17 3.21
CA GLN A 185 -19.20 -3.35 1.97
C GLN A 185 -19.63 -2.01 1.37
N ARG A 186 -19.96 -1.00 2.20
CA ARG A 186 -20.32 0.34 1.70
C ARG A 186 -19.14 1.04 1.02
N LEU A 187 -17.91 0.81 1.49
CA LEU A 187 -16.69 1.40 0.90
C LEU A 187 -16.36 0.79 -0.47
N VAL A 188 -16.68 -0.49 -0.67
CA VAL A 188 -16.41 -1.24 -1.90
C VAL A 188 -17.66 -1.42 -2.77
N LYS A 189 -18.76 -0.72 -2.45
CA LYS A 189 -20.01 -0.80 -3.22
C LYS A 189 -19.77 -0.37 -4.67
N GLU A 190 -19.03 0.72 -4.84
CA GLU A 190 -18.52 1.12 -6.14
C GLU A 190 -17.19 0.40 -6.39
N PRO A 191 -17.02 -0.23 -7.57
CA PRO A 191 -15.77 -0.88 -7.93
C PRO A 191 -14.57 0.06 -7.84
N SER A 192 -13.38 -0.47 -7.59
CA SER A 192 -12.15 0.32 -7.71
C SER A 192 -11.97 0.84 -9.14
N VAL A 193 -11.51 2.09 -9.23
CA VAL A 193 -11.39 2.80 -10.50
C VAL A 193 -10.33 2.12 -11.36
N TYR A 194 -10.61 1.96 -12.64
CA TYR A 194 -9.67 1.37 -13.59
C TYR A 194 -8.43 2.26 -13.77
N THR A 195 -7.25 1.68 -13.52
CA THR A 195 -5.96 2.39 -13.56
C THR A 195 -5.03 1.92 -14.68
N GLY A 196 -5.51 1.19 -15.69
CA GLY A 196 -4.64 0.76 -16.81
C GLY A 196 -3.89 -0.56 -16.59
N LEU A 197 -4.22 -1.34 -15.55
CA LEU A 197 -3.51 -2.60 -15.24
C LEU A 197 -3.82 -3.76 -16.21
N VAL A 198 -4.92 -3.66 -16.95
CA VAL A 198 -5.32 -4.62 -17.98
C VAL A 198 -5.66 -3.85 -19.25
N PRO A 199 -5.48 -4.42 -20.46
CA PRO A 199 -5.85 -3.72 -21.69
C PRO A 199 -7.34 -3.33 -21.70
N SER A 200 -7.67 -2.13 -22.19
CA SER A 200 -9.05 -1.62 -22.26
C SER A 200 -9.98 -2.51 -23.09
N ALA A 201 -9.46 -3.23 -24.09
CA ALA A 201 -10.22 -4.20 -24.88
C ALA A 201 -10.73 -5.42 -24.08
N LYS A 202 -10.34 -5.55 -22.80
CA LYS A 202 -10.77 -6.63 -21.89
C LYS A 202 -11.70 -6.15 -20.77
N ILE A 203 -12.24 -4.93 -20.87
CA ILE A 203 -13.10 -4.27 -19.88
C ILE A 203 -14.44 -3.94 -20.54
#